data_AF-A0A7V8VV02-F1
#
_entry.id   AF-A0A7V8VV02-F1
#
_cell.length_a   1.000
_cell.length_b   1.000
_cell.length_c   1.000
_cell.angle_alpha   90.00
_cell.angle_beta   90.00
_cell.angle_gamma   90.00
#
_symmetry.space_group_name_H-M   'P 1'
#
loop_
_entity.id
_entity.type
_entity.pdbx_description
1 polymer ?
#
loop_
_entity_poly.entity_id
_entity_poly.type
_entity_poly.pdbx_seq_one_letter_code
_entity_poly.pdbx_strand_id
1 'polypeptide(L)'
;TLELWKGFIREEDQSKYFIPMQFHILGRVVHSRALRWSVLAAVVALLLLIGYGVHRLQATDHGIPQWVLLATIGSLGGWLTAFGGAWKDAPIEGFETLKFFRSPLISFFWAVLLSRFTGDILLISLAAAGYSVATIETYKTFFFPSKPRGKFAGKPVLYPEMLERRQYFVPGYAAIWVGIIGLFMAAFLSGSPR
;
A
#
# COMPACT_ATOMS: atom_id res chain seq x y z
N THR A 1 -5.45 7.13 3.12
CA THR A 1 -6.05 8.49 3.09
C THR A 1 -6.36 8.99 1.68
N LEU A 2 -5.48 8.86 0.68
CA LEU A 2 -5.79 9.26 -0.72
C LEU A 2 -6.69 8.28 -1.50
N GLU A 3 -6.51 6.97 -1.34
CA GLU A 3 -7.27 5.97 -2.11
C GLU A 3 -8.76 5.89 -1.68
N LEU A 4 -9.06 6.02 -0.39
CA LEU A 4 -10.45 6.08 0.09
C LEU A 4 -11.18 7.31 -0.45
N TRP A 5 -10.50 8.46 -0.49
CA TRP A 5 -11.08 9.66 -1.08
C TRP A 5 -11.35 9.49 -2.58
N LYS A 6 -10.38 8.96 -3.34
CA LYS A 6 -10.55 8.69 -4.79
C LYS A 6 -11.69 7.70 -5.08
N GLY A 7 -11.80 6.65 -4.28
CA GLY A 7 -12.79 5.60 -4.45
C GLY A 7 -14.20 6.05 -4.09
N PHE A 8 -14.39 6.63 -2.91
CA PHE A 8 -15.72 6.80 -2.34
C PHE A 8 -16.26 8.23 -2.41
N ILE A 9 -15.38 9.23 -2.34
CA ILE A 9 -15.80 10.64 -2.22
C ILE A 9 -15.73 11.37 -3.57
N ARG A 10 -14.58 11.27 -4.25
CA ARG A 10 -14.33 12.03 -5.49
C ARG A 10 -15.29 11.63 -6.60
N GLU A 11 -15.76 12.64 -7.34
CA GLU A 11 -16.43 12.46 -8.62
C GLU A 11 -15.58 13.00 -9.75
N GLU A 12 -15.41 12.19 -10.77
CA GLU A 12 -14.53 12.47 -11.89
C GLU A 12 -14.95 11.61 -13.07
N ASP A 13 -14.72 12.09 -14.29
CA ASP A 13 -14.91 11.29 -15.49
C ASP A 13 -14.03 10.03 -15.44
N GLN A 14 -14.67 8.86 -15.50
CA GLN A 14 -14.01 7.56 -15.46
C GLN A 14 -13.55 7.08 -16.84
N SER A 15 -14.01 7.72 -17.93
CA SER A 15 -13.67 7.33 -19.31
C SER A 15 -12.17 7.40 -19.62
N LYS A 16 -11.43 8.24 -18.88
CA LYS A 16 -9.98 8.39 -18.99
C LYS A 16 -9.19 7.24 -18.37
N TYR A 17 -9.83 6.40 -17.56
CA TYR A 17 -9.19 5.25 -16.94
C TYR A 17 -9.55 3.96 -17.70
N PHE A 18 -8.60 3.03 -17.72
CA PHE A 18 -8.86 1.65 -18.11
C PHE A 18 -9.50 0.88 -16.94
N ILE A 19 -9.01 1.14 -15.74
CA ILE A 19 -9.55 0.58 -14.49
C ILE A 19 -10.25 1.72 -13.73
N PRO A 20 -11.54 1.59 -13.39
CA PRO A 20 -12.25 2.64 -12.70
C PRO A 20 -11.56 3.00 -11.37
N MET A 21 -11.41 4.30 -11.13
CA MET A 21 -10.77 4.82 -9.92
C MET A 21 -11.78 5.14 -8.81
N GLN A 22 -13.05 5.27 -9.16
CA GLN A 22 -14.16 5.29 -8.22
C GLN A 22 -14.52 3.88 -7.76
N PHE A 23 -15.25 3.79 -6.65
CA PHE A 23 -15.79 2.54 -6.13
C PHE A 23 -16.64 1.86 -7.21
N HIS A 24 -16.27 0.63 -7.52
CA HIS A 24 -16.92 -0.20 -8.52
C HIS A 24 -16.97 -1.64 -8.04
N ILE A 25 -17.94 -2.37 -8.57
CA ILE A 25 -18.15 -3.79 -8.32
C ILE A 25 -18.04 -4.46 -9.68
N LEU A 26 -17.06 -5.37 -9.84
CA LEU A 26 -16.81 -6.09 -11.09
C LEU A 26 -16.69 -5.16 -12.31
N GLY A 27 -15.90 -4.10 -12.18
CA GLY A 27 -15.68 -3.10 -13.23
C GLY A 27 -16.81 -2.07 -13.43
N ARG A 28 -17.96 -2.22 -12.76
CA ARG A 28 -19.10 -1.27 -12.89
C ARG A 28 -19.10 -0.23 -11.78
N VAL A 29 -18.99 1.04 -12.15
CA VAL A 29 -18.92 2.17 -11.22
C VAL A 29 -20.24 2.34 -10.48
N VAL A 30 -20.16 2.52 -9.16
CA VAL A 30 -21.32 2.79 -8.31
C VAL A 30 -21.56 4.30 -8.29
N HIS A 31 -22.58 4.76 -9.01
CA HIS A 31 -22.90 6.19 -9.09
C HIS A 31 -23.54 6.74 -7.80
N SER A 32 -24.31 5.92 -7.08
CA SER A 32 -24.98 6.32 -5.85
C SER A 32 -23.99 6.84 -4.80
N ARG A 33 -24.07 8.14 -4.48
CA ARG A 33 -23.26 8.78 -3.44
C ARG A 33 -23.54 8.17 -2.08
N ALA A 34 -24.81 7.96 -1.73
CA ALA A 34 -25.21 7.38 -0.45
C ALA A 34 -24.58 5.99 -0.24
N LEU A 35 -24.59 5.15 -1.27
CA LEU A 35 -23.98 3.81 -1.19
C LEU A 35 -22.45 3.89 -1.08
N ARG A 36 -21.79 4.79 -1.81
CA ARG A 36 -20.34 4.99 -1.67
C ARG A 36 -19.95 5.45 -0.27
N TRP A 37 -20.73 6.35 0.32
CA TRP A 37 -20.47 6.87 1.65
C TRP A 37 -20.75 5.84 2.75
N SER A 38 -21.80 5.01 2.59
CA SER A 38 -22.07 3.93 3.54
C SER A 38 -20.98 2.87 3.52
N VAL A 39 -20.48 2.49 2.34
CA VAL A 39 -19.33 1.58 2.22
C VAL A 39 -18.07 2.21 2.80
N LEU A 40 -17.82 3.50 2.56
CA LEU A 40 -16.69 4.20 3.18
C LEU A 40 -16.77 4.16 4.71
N ALA A 41 -17.95 4.46 5.28
CA ALA A 41 -18.16 4.41 6.72
C ALA A 41 -17.92 3.00 7.27
N ALA A 42 -18.40 1.96 6.57
CA ALA A 42 -18.15 0.57 6.94
C ALA A 42 -16.66 0.20 6.88
N VAL A 43 -15.93 0.64 5.84
CA VAL A 43 -14.48 0.43 5.73
C VAL A 43 -13.72 1.12 6.85
N VAL A 44 -14.08 2.37 7.18
CA VAL A 44 -13.46 3.11 8.29
C VAL A 44 -13.74 2.41 9.63
N ALA A 45 -14.98 2.01 9.88
CA ALA A 45 -15.35 1.28 11.09
C ALA A 45 -14.58 -0.05 11.21
N LEU A 46 -14.43 -0.79 10.10
CA LEU A 46 -13.65 -2.03 10.07
C LEU A 46 -12.17 -1.77 10.38
N LEU A 47 -11.56 -0.73 9.81
CA LEU A 47 -10.17 -0.38 10.09
C LEU A 47 -9.96 0.01 11.57
N LEU A 48 -10.90 0.76 12.16
CA LEU A 48 -10.89 1.09 13.58
C LEU A 48 -11.04 -0.15 14.45
N LEU A 49 -11.95 -1.07 14.10
CA LEU A 49 -12.16 -2.33 14.80
C LEU A 49 -10.92 -3.22 14.74
N ILE A 50 -10.26 -3.32 13.59
CA ILE A 50 -9.00 -4.04 13.43
C ILE A 50 -7.92 -3.40 14.31
N GLY A 51 -7.77 -2.08 14.26
CA GLY A 51 -6.80 -1.37 15.10
C GLY A 51 -7.03 -1.60 16.60
N TYR A 52 -8.29 -1.54 17.04
CA TYR A 52 -8.66 -1.87 18.41
C TYR A 52 -8.37 -3.34 18.75
N GLY A 53 -8.71 -4.28 17.86
CA GLY A 53 -8.42 -5.70 18.04
C GLY A 53 -6.94 -6.00 18.19
N VAL A 54 -6.09 -5.38 17.35
CA VAL A 54 -4.62 -5.49 17.45
C VAL A 54 -4.10 -4.91 18.77
N HIS A 55 -4.61 -3.74 19.17
CA HIS A 55 -4.23 -3.14 20.45
C HIS A 55 -4.59 -4.03 21.64
N ARG A 56 -5.78 -4.65 21.62
CA ARG A 56 -6.22 -5.61 22.64
C ARG A 56 -5.40 -6.89 22.63
N LEU A 57 -5.08 -7.42 21.45
CA LEU A 57 -4.23 -8.60 21.30
C LEU A 57 -2.84 -8.35 21.89
N GLN A 58 -2.23 -7.19 21.62
CA GLN A 58 -0.92 -6.83 22.15
C GLN A 58 -0.89 -6.71 23.68
N ALA A 59 -2.03 -6.41 24.31
CA ALA A 59 -2.16 -6.33 25.76
C ALA A 59 -2.39 -7.71 26.42
N THR A 60 -2.50 -8.79 25.64
CA THR A 60 -2.82 -10.14 26.12
C THR A 60 -1.66 -11.08 25.83
N ASP A 61 -1.34 -11.98 26.76
CA ASP A 61 -0.42 -13.08 26.45
C ASP A 61 -1.16 -14.11 25.58
N HIS A 62 -0.81 -14.13 24.30
CA HIS A 62 -1.53 -14.90 23.28
C HIS A 62 -0.82 -16.20 22.87
N GLY A 63 0.43 -16.42 23.27
CA GLY A 63 1.25 -17.58 22.85
C GLY A 63 1.54 -17.69 21.33
N ILE A 64 0.96 -16.81 20.50
CA ILE A 64 1.19 -16.76 19.05
C ILE A 64 2.67 -16.45 18.75
N PRO A 65 3.35 -17.25 17.91
CA PRO A 65 4.73 -16.97 17.51
C PRO A 65 4.87 -15.61 16.80
N GLN A 66 5.92 -14.86 17.12
CA GLN A 66 6.13 -13.50 16.61
C GLN A 66 6.12 -13.43 15.08
N TRP A 67 6.71 -14.40 14.38
CA TRP A 67 6.75 -14.40 12.92
C TRP A 67 5.34 -14.50 12.30
N VAL A 68 4.41 -15.19 12.96
CA VAL A 68 3.00 -15.29 12.51
C VAL A 68 2.33 -13.93 12.65
N LEU A 69 2.54 -13.24 13.77
CA LEU A 69 2.00 -11.89 14.00
C LEU A 69 2.54 -10.91 12.97
N LEU A 70 3.84 -10.98 12.65
CA LEU A 70 4.44 -10.11 11.65
C LEU A 70 3.93 -10.40 10.23
N ALA A 71 3.75 -11.68 9.87
CA ALA A 71 3.25 -12.11 8.56
C ALA A 71 1.75 -11.85 8.33
N THR A 72 1.00 -11.61 9.40
CA THR A 72 -0.45 -11.36 9.34
C THR A 72 -0.76 -9.90 9.67
N ILE A 73 -0.47 -9.48 10.90
CA ILE A 73 -0.81 -8.16 11.44
C ILE A 73 0.27 -7.13 11.11
N GLY A 74 1.55 -7.48 11.28
CA GLY A 74 2.67 -6.60 10.93
C GLY A 74 2.68 -6.24 9.43
N SER A 75 2.21 -7.14 8.56
CA SER A 75 2.09 -6.90 7.12
C SER A 75 0.67 -6.54 6.66
N LEU A 76 -0.23 -6.18 7.58
CA LEU A 76 -1.65 -5.91 7.31
C LEU A 76 -1.85 -4.88 6.19
N GLY A 77 -1.05 -3.81 6.16
CA GLY A 77 -1.12 -2.82 5.08
C GLY A 77 -0.81 -3.40 3.69
N GLY A 78 0.13 -4.34 3.62
CA GLY A 78 0.45 -5.10 2.41
C GLY A 78 -0.70 -5.99 1.94
N TRP A 79 -1.38 -6.66 2.88
CA TRP A 79 -2.57 -7.46 2.63
C TRP A 79 -3.75 -6.61 2.15
N LEU A 80 -4.07 -5.52 2.84
CA LEU A 80 -5.14 -4.59 2.44
C LEU A 80 -4.88 -4.02 1.03
N THR A 81 -3.62 -3.73 0.71
CA THR A 81 -3.23 -3.28 -0.64
C THR A 81 -3.40 -4.39 -1.68
N ALA A 82 -3.05 -5.63 -1.35
CA ALA A 82 -3.20 -6.78 -2.26
C ALA A 82 -4.67 -7.09 -2.56
N PHE A 83 -5.51 -7.14 -1.52
CA PHE A 83 -6.94 -7.38 -1.67
C PHE A 83 -7.64 -6.21 -2.36
N GLY A 84 -7.31 -4.97 -2.02
CA GLY A 84 -7.84 -3.80 -2.72
C GLY A 84 -7.44 -3.75 -4.19
N GLY A 85 -6.20 -4.13 -4.50
CA GLY A 85 -5.71 -4.29 -5.87
C GLY A 85 -6.44 -5.41 -6.61
N ALA A 86 -6.55 -6.60 -6.02
CA ALA A 86 -7.24 -7.74 -6.61
C ALA A 86 -8.73 -7.46 -6.86
N TRP A 87 -9.43 -6.85 -5.90
CA TRP A 87 -10.82 -6.43 -6.05
C TRP A 87 -11.02 -5.55 -7.28
N LYS A 88 -10.10 -4.61 -7.48
CA LYS A 88 -10.19 -3.60 -8.52
C LYS A 88 -9.70 -4.11 -9.88
N ASP A 89 -8.51 -4.70 -9.90
CA ASP A 89 -7.77 -5.01 -11.12
C ASP A 89 -8.19 -6.37 -11.68
N ALA A 90 -8.44 -7.39 -10.84
CA ALA A 90 -8.68 -8.76 -11.30
C ALA A 90 -9.95 -8.95 -12.17
N PRO A 91 -11.08 -8.25 -11.93
CA PRO A 91 -12.24 -8.34 -12.82
C PRO A 91 -11.98 -7.82 -14.24
N ILE A 92 -10.94 -7.03 -14.46
CA ILE A 92 -10.63 -6.36 -15.74
C ILE A 92 -9.37 -6.94 -16.39
N GLU A 93 -8.29 -7.10 -15.62
CA GLU A 93 -6.98 -7.58 -16.09
C GLU A 93 -6.76 -9.09 -15.87
N GLY A 94 -7.64 -9.76 -15.10
CA GLY A 94 -7.42 -11.12 -14.62
C GLY A 94 -6.57 -11.17 -13.34
N PHE A 95 -6.63 -12.30 -12.63
CA PHE A 95 -5.88 -12.48 -11.39
C PHE A 95 -4.48 -13.03 -11.66
N GLU A 96 -3.45 -12.30 -11.23
CA GLU A 96 -2.05 -12.76 -11.29
C GLU A 96 -1.48 -12.98 -9.87
N THR A 97 -1.17 -14.24 -9.56
CA THR A 97 -0.72 -14.68 -8.23
C THR A 97 0.57 -13.99 -7.76
N LEU A 98 1.58 -13.86 -8.64
CA LEU A 98 2.85 -13.22 -8.27
C LEU A 98 2.68 -11.72 -7.99
N LYS A 99 1.81 -11.04 -8.74
CA LYS A 99 1.49 -9.63 -8.50
C LYS A 99 0.73 -9.46 -7.18
N PHE A 100 -0.14 -10.40 -6.84
CA PHE A 100 -0.92 -10.39 -5.60
C PHE A 100 -0.03 -10.44 -4.35
N PHE A 101 0.94 -11.37 -4.29
CA PHE A 101 1.79 -11.53 -3.12
C PHE A 101 2.91 -10.49 -2.98
N ARG A 102 3.10 -9.60 -3.95
CA ARG A 102 4.15 -8.56 -3.88
C ARG A 102 3.99 -7.63 -2.68
N SER A 103 2.81 -7.05 -2.47
CA SER A 103 2.63 -6.09 -1.36
C SER A 103 2.64 -6.72 0.03
N PRO A 104 2.08 -7.92 0.27
CA PRO A 104 2.23 -8.63 1.54
C PRO A 104 3.69 -8.96 1.82
N LEU A 105 4.45 -9.46 0.84
CA LEU A 105 5.86 -9.83 1.04
C LEU A 105 6.75 -8.61 1.36
N ILE A 106 6.58 -7.51 0.63
CA ILE A 106 7.35 -6.28 0.91
C ILE A 106 6.96 -5.71 2.27
N SER A 107 5.67 -5.70 2.61
CA SER A 107 5.21 -5.23 3.93
C SER A 107 5.71 -6.14 5.05
N PHE A 108 5.76 -7.45 4.84
CA PHE A 108 6.31 -8.40 5.81
C PHE A 108 7.80 -8.19 6.03
N PHE A 109 8.57 -7.98 4.96
CA PHE A 109 9.99 -7.64 5.05
C PHE A 109 10.23 -6.42 5.94
N TRP A 110 9.49 -5.32 5.71
CA TRP A 110 9.58 -4.13 6.55
C TRP A 110 9.10 -4.38 7.98
N ALA A 111 8.07 -5.20 8.18
CA ALA A 111 7.58 -5.55 9.51
C ALA A 111 8.65 -6.30 10.32
N VAL A 112 9.38 -7.23 9.70
CA VAL A 112 10.51 -7.96 10.32
C VAL A 112 11.66 -7.01 10.63
N LEU A 113 11.97 -6.08 9.74
CA LEU A 113 13.04 -5.11 10.00
C LEU A 113 12.68 -4.19 11.18
N LEU A 114 11.44 -3.70 11.22
CA LEU A 114 10.93 -2.80 12.25
C LEU A 114 10.74 -3.48 13.61
N SER A 115 10.45 -4.79 13.63
CA SER A 115 10.30 -5.54 14.87
C SER A 115 11.57 -5.63 15.70
N ARG A 116 12.73 -5.34 15.09
CA ARG A 116 14.01 -5.22 15.80
C ARG A 116 14.09 -3.94 16.66
N PHE A 117 13.28 -2.93 16.40
CA PHE A 117 13.35 -1.63 17.09
C PHE A 117 12.16 -1.38 18.03
N THR A 118 11.01 -1.99 17.73
CA THR A 118 9.81 -1.90 18.57
C THR A 118 9.08 -3.22 18.63
N GLY A 119 8.43 -3.50 19.77
CA GLY A 119 7.52 -4.63 19.96
C GLY A 119 6.05 -4.23 19.78
N ASP A 120 5.78 -2.95 19.52
CA ASP A 120 4.42 -2.48 19.26
C ASP A 120 4.00 -2.86 17.83
N ILE A 121 3.16 -3.88 17.73
CA ILE A 121 2.70 -4.47 16.47
C ILE A 121 1.89 -3.46 15.66
N LEU A 122 1.15 -2.56 16.31
CA LEU A 122 0.37 -1.53 15.63
C LEU A 122 1.30 -0.52 14.94
N LEU A 123 2.34 -0.06 15.64
CA LEU A 123 3.36 0.82 15.07
C LEU A 123 4.13 0.12 13.94
N ILE A 124 4.51 -1.15 14.12
CA ILE A 124 5.14 -1.96 13.06
C ILE A 124 4.23 -2.01 11.84
N SER A 125 2.96 -2.32 12.02
CA SER A 125 2.00 -2.46 10.92
C SER A 125 1.84 -1.18 10.10
N LEU A 126 1.66 -0.05 10.80
CA LEU A 126 1.51 1.26 10.16
C LEU A 126 2.79 1.67 9.41
N ALA A 127 3.96 1.52 10.04
CA ALA A 127 5.23 1.88 9.43
C ALA A 127 5.58 0.94 8.26
N ALA A 128 5.37 -0.37 8.41
CA ALA A 128 5.58 -1.35 7.35
C ALA A 128 4.68 -1.09 6.14
N ALA A 129 3.42 -0.68 6.35
CA ALA A 129 2.53 -0.24 5.29
C ALA A 129 3.09 0.97 4.54
N GLY A 130 3.57 1.98 5.26
CA GLY A 130 4.19 3.18 4.68
C GLY A 130 5.44 2.87 3.85
N TYR A 131 6.38 2.10 4.42
CA TYR A 131 7.59 1.68 3.71
C TYR A 131 7.29 0.78 2.51
N SER A 132 6.29 -0.08 2.60
CA SER A 132 5.84 -0.91 1.47
C SER A 132 5.36 -0.05 0.30
N VAL A 133 4.51 0.96 0.57
CA VAL A 133 4.07 1.92 -0.45
C VAL A 133 5.26 2.67 -1.03
N ALA A 134 6.15 3.22 -0.18
CA ALA A 134 7.33 3.95 -0.64
C ALA A 134 8.22 3.09 -1.55
N THR A 135 8.46 1.83 -1.16
CA THR A 135 9.27 0.87 -1.93
C THR A 135 8.63 0.57 -3.28
N ILE A 136 7.34 0.20 -3.28
CA ILE A 136 6.62 -0.22 -4.48
C ILE A 136 6.48 0.94 -5.47
N GLU A 137 6.15 2.14 -4.99
CA GLU A 137 5.99 3.30 -5.85
C GLU A 137 7.33 3.81 -6.40
N THR A 138 8.43 3.75 -5.61
CA THR A 138 9.78 4.02 -6.13
C THR A 138 10.15 3.02 -7.23
N TYR A 139 9.97 1.73 -6.96
CA TYR A 139 10.26 0.65 -7.90
C TYR A 139 9.51 0.83 -9.22
N LYS A 140 8.18 1.04 -9.15
CA LYS A 140 7.34 1.23 -10.34
C LYS A 140 7.72 2.49 -11.12
N THR A 141 8.08 3.57 -10.43
CA THR A 141 8.37 4.86 -11.07
C THR A 141 9.66 4.82 -11.88
N PHE A 142 10.71 4.20 -11.36
CA PHE A 142 12.06 4.31 -11.95
C PHE A 142 12.52 3.05 -12.70
N PHE A 143 12.08 1.85 -12.32
CA PHE A 143 12.55 0.60 -12.95
C PHE A 143 11.68 0.17 -14.14
N PHE A 144 10.53 0.80 -14.34
CA PHE A 144 9.62 0.48 -15.45
C PHE A 144 9.14 1.72 -16.22
N PRO A 145 10.05 2.42 -16.91
CA PRO A 145 9.79 3.74 -17.45
C PRO A 145 8.88 3.77 -18.69
N SER A 146 8.66 2.64 -19.38
CA SER A 146 8.40 2.67 -20.83
C SER A 146 6.97 2.46 -21.30
N LYS A 147 5.96 2.21 -20.45
CA LYS A 147 4.56 2.09 -20.89
C LYS A 147 3.56 2.55 -19.80
N PRO A 148 2.43 3.16 -20.17
CA PRO A 148 1.32 3.39 -19.24
C PRO A 148 0.80 2.02 -18.75
N ARG A 149 0.75 1.83 -17.42
CA ARG A 149 0.44 0.56 -16.76
C ARG A 149 -0.75 0.70 -15.81
N GLY A 150 -1.42 -0.42 -15.53
CA GLY A 150 -2.56 -0.52 -14.63
C GLY A 150 -3.71 0.36 -15.09
N LYS A 151 -4.14 1.30 -14.24
CA LYS A 151 -5.30 2.18 -14.52
C LYS A 151 -5.25 2.99 -15.82
N PHE A 152 -4.08 3.15 -16.44
CA PHE A 152 -3.92 3.85 -17.72
C PHE A 152 -3.49 2.92 -18.86
N ALA A 153 -3.52 1.59 -18.67
CA ALA A 153 -3.17 0.64 -19.72
C ALA A 153 -4.01 0.90 -20.99
N GLY A 154 -3.33 0.97 -22.14
CA GLY A 154 -3.98 1.25 -23.44
C GLY A 154 -4.47 2.68 -23.65
N LYS A 155 -4.25 3.61 -22.71
CA LYS A 155 -4.60 5.04 -22.87
C LYS A 155 -3.43 5.82 -23.50
N PRO A 156 -3.72 6.87 -24.30
CA PRO A 156 -2.67 7.71 -24.87
C PRO A 156 -1.89 8.47 -23.79
N VAL A 157 -0.60 8.65 -24.02
CA VAL A 157 0.26 9.47 -23.15
C VAL A 157 0.03 10.95 -23.50
N LEU A 158 -0.63 11.69 -22.61
CA LEU A 158 -0.97 13.11 -22.86
C LEU A 158 0.20 14.08 -22.64
N TYR A 159 1.19 13.69 -21.81
CA TYR A 159 2.30 14.55 -21.38
C TYR A 159 3.64 13.78 -21.52
N PRO A 160 4.14 13.54 -22.74
CA PRO A 160 5.36 12.76 -22.96
C PRO A 160 6.61 13.39 -22.33
N GLU A 161 6.69 14.72 -22.24
CA GLU A 161 7.79 15.47 -21.63
C GLU A 161 7.99 15.14 -20.14
N MET A 162 6.94 14.69 -19.45
CA MET A 162 7.02 14.27 -18.05
C MET A 162 7.85 12.98 -17.89
N LEU A 163 8.02 12.18 -18.95
CA LEU A 163 8.87 10.98 -18.92
C LEU A 163 10.35 11.32 -18.79
N GLU A 164 10.76 12.49 -19.30
CA GLU A 164 12.12 13.03 -19.17
C GLU A 164 12.26 13.82 -17.87
N ARG A 165 11.30 14.72 -17.57
CA ARG A 165 11.35 15.54 -16.35
C ARG A 165 11.43 14.74 -15.06
N ARG A 166 10.85 13.53 -15.02
CA ARG A 166 10.91 12.69 -13.82
C ARG A 166 12.35 12.29 -13.44
N GLN A 167 13.29 12.28 -14.40
CA GLN A 167 14.68 11.92 -14.14
C GLN A 167 15.37 12.93 -13.21
N TYR A 168 14.94 14.20 -13.22
CA TYR A 168 15.44 15.22 -12.29
C TYR A 168 15.12 14.90 -10.83
N PHE A 169 14.11 14.07 -10.55
CA PHE A 169 13.78 13.65 -9.19
C PHE A 169 14.56 12.41 -8.73
N VAL A 170 15.23 11.70 -9.63
CA VAL A 170 16.01 10.48 -9.29
C VAL A 170 17.03 10.74 -8.19
N PRO A 171 17.86 11.82 -8.24
CA PRO A 171 18.81 12.08 -7.17
C PRO A 171 18.15 12.31 -5.81
N GLY A 172 16.98 12.99 -5.80
CA GLY A 172 16.21 13.21 -4.58
C GLY A 172 15.69 11.91 -3.96
N TYR A 173 15.12 11.02 -4.79
CA TYR A 173 14.69 9.70 -4.33
C TYR A 173 15.86 8.83 -3.85
N ALA A 174 16.99 8.87 -4.56
CA ALA A 174 18.20 8.16 -4.15
C ALA A 174 18.71 8.67 -2.79
N ALA A 175 18.76 10.00 -2.59
CA ALA A 175 19.16 10.60 -1.32
C ALA A 175 18.23 10.19 -0.16
N ILE A 176 16.90 10.16 -0.40
CA ILE A 176 15.92 9.68 0.60
C ILE A 176 16.22 8.23 0.99
N TRP A 177 16.43 7.34 0.02
CA TRP A 177 16.71 5.93 0.31
C TRP A 177 18.06 5.72 1.00
N VAL A 178 19.10 6.45 0.58
CA VAL A 178 20.40 6.46 1.28
C VAL A 178 20.22 6.93 2.72
N GLY A 179 19.42 7.97 2.96
CA GLY A 179 19.09 8.44 4.31
C GLY A 179 18.37 7.39 5.14
N ILE A 180 17.33 6.75 4.59
CA ILE A 180 16.59 5.67 5.26
C ILE A 180 17.54 4.52 5.62
N ILE A 181 18.35 4.04 4.66
CA ILE A 181 19.32 2.96 4.88
C ILE A 181 20.34 3.37 5.96
N GLY A 182 20.88 4.58 5.87
CA GLY A 182 21.82 5.13 6.86
C GLY A 182 21.23 5.20 8.25
N LEU A 183 19.96 5.60 8.39
CA LEU A 183 19.25 5.63 9.67
C LEU A 183 19.04 4.22 10.23
N PHE A 184 18.64 3.25 9.40
CA PHE A 184 18.53 1.86 9.83
C PHE A 184 19.89 1.32 10.28
N MET A 185 20.95 1.53 9.50
CA MET A 185 22.31 1.11 9.85
C MET A 185 22.77 1.74 11.16
N ALA A 186 22.59 3.06 11.32
CA ALA A 186 22.94 3.75 12.55
C ALA A 186 22.19 3.18 13.77
N ALA A 187 20.89 2.92 13.63
CA ALA A 187 20.07 2.32 14.69
C ALA A 187 20.48 0.88 15.03
N PHE A 188 20.89 0.08 14.05
CA PHE A 188 21.43 -1.26 14.29
C PHE A 188 22.79 -1.21 15.01
N LEU A 189 23.67 -0.31 14.60
CA LEU A 189 25.02 -0.16 15.17
C LEU A 189 25.01 0.48 16.57
N SER A 190 24.05 1.35 16.86
CA SER A 190 23.92 2.03 18.16
C SER A 190 23.42 1.13 19.29
N GLY A 191 23.24 -0.18 19.06
CA GLY A 191 22.74 -1.10 20.08
C GLY A 191 21.28 -0.84 20.48
N SER A 192 20.52 -0.14 19.63
CA SER A 192 19.07 -0.01 19.77
C SER A 192 18.22 -1.21 19.29
N PRO A 193 18.76 -2.41 18.94
CA PRO A 193 17.91 -3.59 18.78
C PRO A 193 17.30 -4.01 20.13
N ARG A 194 16.01 -4.28 20.12
CA ARG A 194 15.33 -5.04 21.18
C ARG A 194 15.71 -6.53 21.12
#